data_AF-A0A562LCI9-F1
#
_entry.id   AF-A0A562LCI9-F1
#
_cell.length_a   1.000
_cell.length_b   1.000
_cell.length_c   1.000
_cell.angle_alpha   90.00
_cell.angle_beta   90.00
_cell.angle_gamma   90.00
#
_symmetry.space_group_name_H-M   'P 1'
#
loop_
_entity.id
_entity.type
_entity.pdbx_description
1 polymer ?
#
loop_
_entity_poly.entity_id
_entity_poly.type
_entity_poly.pdbx_seq_one_letter_code
_entity_poly.pdbx_strand_id
1 'polypeptide(L)'
;MLAFLKKAERKDVLIYVHAGWASALAAGGITWAVATYLVGVSGASRELTEGFSSLFAAVVLLGVGMWMHQKSVAGRWQVYLKEKLSSALNKRTAWFLFSLAFVAVYREVFETVLFYAALWTEGNGWPLLAGLGTGMGILALLAAVLLRTSARLPIGQFFAASSLLVAILAVVLAGKGIAGLQEAGLLHTSPIAIPRIDLLGIYPSWQTLSAQFAVLVIVVVAFTINLRSSRQTAMQQN
;
A
#
# COMPACT_ATOMS: atom_id res chain seq x y z
N MET A 1 -9.03 2.94 9.60
CA MET A 1 -10.23 3.79 9.40
C MET A 1 -11.17 3.79 10.61
N LEU A 2 -11.55 2.63 11.15
CA LEU A 2 -12.48 2.55 12.30
C LEU A 2 -11.96 3.28 13.56
N ALA A 3 -10.69 3.07 13.92
CA ALA A 3 -9.99 3.81 14.99
C ALA A 3 -10.15 5.34 14.84
N PHE A 4 -10.00 5.82 13.61
CA PHE A 4 -10.06 7.23 13.27
C PHE A 4 -11.48 7.79 13.40
N LEU A 5 -12.47 7.09 12.86
CA LEU A 5 -13.89 7.49 12.95
C LEU A 5 -14.41 7.45 14.40
N LYS A 6 -13.95 6.47 15.18
CA LYS A 6 -14.26 6.39 16.61
C LYS A 6 -13.68 7.56 17.39
N LYS A 7 -12.45 7.99 17.06
CA LYS A 7 -11.80 9.18 17.66
C LYS A 7 -12.45 10.49 17.21
N ALA A 8 -13.07 10.51 16.02
CA ALA A 8 -13.82 11.65 15.51
C ALA A 8 -15.28 11.71 16.03
N GLU A 9 -15.69 10.79 16.91
CA GLU A 9 -17.07 10.66 17.46
C GLU A 9 -18.17 10.47 16.40
N ARG A 10 -17.84 10.04 15.18
CA ARG A 10 -18.77 9.93 14.06
C ARG A 10 -19.13 8.48 13.76
N LYS A 11 -20.03 7.93 14.59
CA LYS A 11 -20.57 6.57 14.44
C LYS A 11 -21.56 6.43 13.28
N ASP A 12 -22.14 7.53 12.83
CA ASP A 12 -23.11 7.67 11.74
C ASP A 12 -22.59 7.14 10.40
N VAL A 13 -21.28 7.27 10.14
CA VAL A 13 -20.66 6.82 8.88
C VAL A 13 -20.01 5.44 8.94
N LEU A 14 -19.98 4.80 10.11
CA LEU A 14 -19.34 3.49 10.26
C LEU A 14 -20.00 2.43 9.38
N ILE A 15 -21.32 2.50 9.19
CA ILE A 15 -22.06 1.56 8.34
C ILE A 15 -21.55 1.53 6.90
N TYR A 16 -21.16 2.67 6.33
CA TYR A 16 -20.62 2.76 4.96
C TYR A 16 -19.22 2.15 4.86
N VAL A 17 -18.40 2.31 5.90
CA VAL A 17 -17.10 1.63 5.97
C VAL A 17 -17.31 0.12 6.09
N HIS A 18 -18.27 -0.33 6.91
CA HIS A 18 -18.62 -1.75 7.02
C HIS A 18 -19.12 -2.35 5.71
N ALA A 19 -20.00 -1.65 5.01
CA ALA A 19 -20.46 -2.04 3.69
C ALA A 19 -19.30 -2.10 2.67
N GLY A 20 -18.36 -1.14 2.73
CA GLY A 20 -17.21 -1.08 1.83
C GLY A 20 -16.28 -2.28 1.96
N TRP A 21 -15.84 -2.63 3.17
CA TRP A 21 -14.94 -3.78 3.33
C TRP A 21 -15.64 -5.13 3.12
N ALA A 22 -16.91 -5.26 3.51
CA ALA A 22 -17.67 -6.49 3.29
C ALA A 22 -17.91 -6.76 1.79
N SER A 23 -18.30 -5.73 1.02
CA SER A 23 -18.45 -5.84 -0.43
C SER A 23 -17.11 -6.09 -1.14
N ALA A 24 -16.01 -5.53 -0.64
CA ALA A 24 -14.67 -5.82 -1.16
C ALA A 24 -14.26 -7.29 -0.97
N LEU A 25 -14.56 -7.90 0.17
CA LEU A 25 -14.31 -9.34 0.38
C LEU A 25 -15.12 -10.21 -0.58
N ALA A 26 -16.40 -9.88 -0.76
CA ALA A 26 -17.25 -10.59 -1.73
C ALA A 26 -16.73 -10.46 -3.17
N ALA A 27 -16.37 -9.24 -3.59
CA ALA A 27 -15.78 -8.98 -4.90
C ALA A 27 -14.43 -9.69 -5.08
N GLY A 28 -13.60 -9.75 -4.03
CA GLY A 28 -12.33 -10.48 -4.04
C GLY A 28 -12.54 -11.99 -4.25
N GLY A 29 -13.52 -12.59 -3.57
CA GLY A 29 -13.88 -14.00 -3.79
C GLY A 29 -14.35 -14.29 -5.21
N ILE A 30 -15.17 -13.41 -5.79
CA ILE A 30 -15.61 -13.52 -7.19
C ILE A 30 -14.41 -13.42 -8.14
N THR A 31 -13.53 -12.45 -7.91
CA THR A 31 -12.33 -12.23 -8.75
C THR A 31 -11.41 -13.45 -8.71
N TRP A 32 -11.22 -14.06 -7.53
CA TRP A 32 -10.45 -15.29 -7.39
C TRP A 32 -11.04 -16.45 -8.19
N ALA A 33 -12.36 -16.66 -8.10
CA ALA A 33 -13.04 -17.70 -8.86
C ALA A 33 -12.86 -17.47 -10.37
N VAL A 34 -13.11 -16.25 -10.85
CA VAL A 34 -12.92 -15.89 -12.26
C VAL A 34 -11.48 -16.12 -12.72
N ALA A 35 -10.50 -15.65 -11.96
CA ALA A 35 -9.09 -15.80 -12.30
C ALA A 35 -8.65 -17.28 -12.36
N THR A 36 -9.11 -18.11 -11.41
CA THR A 36 -8.74 -19.52 -11.30
C THR A 36 -9.34 -20.37 -12.42
N TYR A 37 -10.57 -20.07 -12.84
CA TYR A 37 -11.29 -20.91 -13.80
C TYR A 37 -11.23 -20.41 -15.25
N LEU A 38 -10.92 -19.13 -15.48
CA LEU A 38 -11.00 -18.52 -16.83
C LEU A 38 -9.67 -18.03 -17.40
N VAL A 39 -8.59 -17.94 -16.62
CA VAL A 39 -7.32 -17.34 -17.09
C VAL A 39 -6.21 -18.38 -17.11
N GLY A 40 -6.00 -19.02 -18.27
CA GLY A 40 -4.77 -19.76 -18.56
C GLY A 40 -3.65 -18.78 -18.94
N VAL A 41 -2.63 -18.63 -18.10
CA VAL A 41 -1.55 -17.63 -18.31
C VAL A 41 -0.36 -18.25 -19.03
N SER A 42 0.02 -17.69 -20.18
CA SER A 42 1.27 -18.02 -20.89
C SER A 42 2.48 -17.34 -20.24
N GLY A 43 3.66 -17.97 -20.27
CA GLY A 43 4.87 -17.50 -19.57
C GLY A 43 5.33 -16.09 -19.94
N ALA A 44 5.39 -15.76 -21.24
CA ALA A 44 5.83 -14.42 -21.69
C ALA A 44 4.84 -13.30 -21.31
N SER A 45 3.53 -13.57 -21.31
CA SER A 45 2.54 -12.61 -20.83
C SER A 45 2.62 -12.36 -19.33
N ARG A 46 3.14 -13.34 -18.56
CA ARG A 46 3.28 -13.25 -17.11
C ARG A 46 4.40 -12.28 -16.71
N GLU A 47 5.58 -12.43 -17.31
CA GLU A 47 6.75 -11.59 -17.01
C GLU A 47 6.51 -10.13 -17.39
N LEU A 48 5.88 -9.87 -18.55
CA LEU A 48 5.47 -8.52 -18.95
C LEU A 48 4.47 -7.91 -17.96
N THR A 49 3.46 -8.68 -17.59
CA THR A 49 2.44 -8.21 -16.63
C THR A 49 3.08 -7.91 -15.28
N GLU A 50 4.01 -8.74 -14.81
CA GLU A 50 4.73 -8.53 -13.56
C GLU A 50 5.64 -7.29 -13.61
N GLY A 51 6.40 -7.12 -14.69
CA GLY A 51 7.26 -5.94 -14.90
C GLY A 51 6.49 -4.63 -14.94
N PHE A 52 5.44 -4.55 -15.77
CA PHE A 52 4.62 -3.34 -15.88
C PHE A 52 3.80 -3.06 -14.61
N SER A 53 3.20 -4.09 -14.00
CA SER A 53 2.39 -3.91 -12.78
C SER A 53 3.25 -3.44 -11.60
N SER A 54 4.47 -3.94 -11.46
CA SER A 54 5.38 -3.51 -10.38
C SER A 54 5.92 -2.09 -10.60
N LEU A 55 6.24 -1.68 -11.83
CA LEU A 55 6.58 -0.28 -12.11
C LEU A 55 5.39 0.65 -11.85
N PHE A 56 4.19 0.27 -12.29
CA PHE A 56 2.98 1.03 -12.02
C PHE A 56 2.73 1.15 -10.51
N ALA A 57 2.86 0.05 -9.77
CA ALA A 57 2.74 0.04 -8.32
C ALA A 57 3.80 0.93 -7.65
N ALA A 58 5.05 0.94 -8.14
CA ALA A 58 6.09 1.85 -7.64
C ALA A 58 5.66 3.32 -7.76
N VAL A 59 5.13 3.74 -8.92
CA VAL A 59 4.64 5.11 -9.13
C VAL A 59 3.47 5.44 -8.20
N VAL A 60 2.50 4.53 -8.06
CA VAL A 60 1.35 4.72 -7.17
C VAL A 60 1.79 4.81 -5.71
N LEU A 61 2.66 3.91 -5.26
CA LEU A 61 3.19 3.91 -3.90
C LEU A 61 4.00 5.18 -3.62
N LEU A 62 4.81 5.67 -4.56
CA LEU A 62 5.47 6.97 -4.42
C LEU A 62 4.47 8.10 -4.21
N GLY A 63 3.45 8.18 -5.07
CA GLY A 63 2.40 9.20 -4.95
C GLY A 63 1.71 9.16 -3.58
N VAL A 64 1.32 7.97 -3.13
CA VAL A 64 0.66 7.75 -1.84
C VAL A 64 1.62 8.06 -0.67
N GLY A 65 2.87 7.60 -0.73
CA GLY A 65 3.88 7.82 0.29
C GLY A 65 4.19 9.30 0.48
N MET A 66 4.39 10.04 -0.62
CA MET A 66 4.59 11.49 -0.60
C MET A 66 3.38 12.22 -0.01
N TRP A 67 2.16 11.83 -0.40
CA TRP A 67 0.93 12.41 0.13
C TRP A 67 0.77 12.15 1.64
N MET A 68 1.02 10.91 2.09
CA MET A 68 0.96 10.54 3.51
C MET A 68 2.02 11.29 4.32
N HIS A 69 3.23 11.44 3.79
CA HIS A 69 4.30 12.17 4.45
C HIS A 69 3.93 13.65 4.65
N GLN A 70 3.43 14.32 3.60
CA GLN A 70 2.97 15.71 3.67
C GLN A 70 1.86 15.93 4.71
N LYS A 71 1.00 14.92 4.89
CA LYS A 71 -0.11 14.95 5.86
C LYS A 71 0.28 14.57 7.27
N SER A 72 1.35 13.79 7.44
CA SER A 72 1.87 13.35 8.74
C SER A 72 2.38 14.51 9.61
N VAL A 73 2.82 15.61 8.97
CA VAL A 73 3.34 16.81 9.63
C VAL A 73 2.23 17.76 10.10
N ALA A 74 0.97 17.48 9.74
CA ALA A 74 -0.13 18.39 9.97
C ALA A 74 -1.11 17.88 11.05
N GLY A 75 -0.98 18.40 12.27
CA GLY A 75 -2.10 18.50 13.22
C GLY A 75 -3.36 19.18 12.62
N ARG A 76 -3.23 19.82 11.45
CA ARG A 76 -4.30 20.45 10.66
C ARG A 76 -5.29 19.47 10.00
N TRP A 77 -4.95 18.18 9.80
CA TRP A 77 -5.90 17.24 9.17
C TRP A 77 -7.10 16.89 10.07
N GLN A 78 -6.87 16.80 11.38
CA GLN A 78 -7.93 16.63 12.37
C GLN A 78 -8.89 17.83 12.34
N VAL A 79 -8.37 19.06 12.25
CA VAL A 79 -9.18 20.31 12.17
C VAL A 79 -9.92 20.39 10.84
N TYR A 80 -9.24 20.15 9.71
CA TYR A 80 -9.85 20.15 8.37
C TYR A 80 -10.98 19.12 8.24
N LEU A 81 -10.79 17.92 8.81
CA LEU A 81 -11.84 16.92 8.84
C LEU A 81 -12.95 17.28 9.82
N LYS A 82 -12.64 17.85 11.00
CA LYS A 82 -13.66 18.29 11.94
C LYS A 82 -14.56 19.36 11.32
N GLU A 83 -14.00 20.32 10.57
CA GLU A 83 -14.76 21.32 9.83
C GLU A 83 -15.56 20.72 8.67
N LYS A 84 -14.93 19.93 7.77
CA LYS A 84 -15.61 19.34 6.59
C LYS A 84 -16.59 18.21 6.92
N LEU A 85 -16.44 17.50 8.04
CA LEU A 85 -17.43 16.53 8.53
C LEU A 85 -18.54 17.19 9.36
N SER A 86 -18.27 18.30 10.06
CA SER A 86 -19.30 19.00 10.87
C SER A 86 -20.35 19.70 10.00
N SER A 87 -19.99 20.20 8.82
CA SER A 87 -20.97 20.61 7.82
C SER A 87 -21.65 19.35 7.27
N ALA A 88 -22.94 19.19 7.54
CA ALA A 88 -23.82 18.08 7.12
C ALA A 88 -23.19 17.15 6.07
N LEU A 89 -22.85 15.92 6.50
CA LEU A 89 -22.31 14.89 5.62
C LEU A 89 -23.25 14.67 4.45
N ASN A 90 -22.89 15.26 3.32
CA ASN A 90 -23.58 15.03 2.07
C ASN A 90 -23.33 13.57 1.65
N LYS A 91 -24.26 12.94 0.92
CA LYS A 91 -24.13 11.56 0.39
C LYS A 91 -22.74 11.28 -0.23
N ARG A 92 -22.10 12.34 -0.77
CA ARG A 92 -20.76 12.34 -1.35
C ARG A 92 -19.65 11.89 -0.39
N THR A 93 -19.67 12.31 0.87
CA THR A 93 -18.63 11.94 1.85
C THR A 93 -18.81 10.51 2.36
N ALA A 94 -20.05 10.07 2.54
CA ALA A 94 -20.35 8.67 2.85
C ALA A 94 -19.91 7.74 1.72
N TRP A 95 -20.21 8.10 0.46
CA TRP A 95 -19.75 7.37 -0.72
C TRP A 95 -18.22 7.36 -0.84
N PHE A 96 -17.55 8.49 -0.55
CA PHE A 96 -16.09 8.52 -0.51
C PHE A 96 -15.51 7.57 0.54
N LEU A 97 -16.05 7.54 1.75
CA LEU A 97 -15.61 6.62 2.81
C LEU A 97 -15.87 5.16 2.45
N PHE A 98 -17.02 4.85 1.83
CA PHE A 98 -17.32 3.53 1.27
C PHE A 98 -16.27 3.13 0.23
N SER A 99 -16.06 3.94 -0.81
CA SER A 99 -15.13 3.65 -1.91
C SER A 99 -13.70 3.52 -1.42
N LEU A 100 -13.30 4.37 -0.46
CA LEU A 100 -11.98 4.30 0.15
C LEU A 100 -11.78 2.99 0.93
N ALA A 101 -12.78 2.57 1.72
CA ALA A 101 -12.73 1.29 2.43
C ALA A 101 -12.75 0.10 1.46
N PHE A 102 -13.60 0.16 0.42
CA PHE A 102 -13.71 -0.86 -0.60
C PHE A 102 -12.39 -1.06 -1.35
N VAL A 103 -11.83 -0.01 -1.96
CA VAL A 103 -10.60 -0.10 -2.74
C VAL A 103 -9.42 -0.55 -1.88
N ALA A 104 -9.32 -0.03 -0.66
CA ALA A 104 -8.25 -0.43 0.26
C ALA A 104 -8.31 -1.92 0.59
N VAL A 105 -9.50 -2.44 0.94
CA VAL A 105 -9.64 -3.86 1.32
C VAL A 105 -9.56 -4.77 0.10
N TYR A 106 -10.18 -4.37 -1.02
CA TYR A 106 -10.17 -5.15 -2.26
C TYR A 106 -8.74 -5.36 -2.76
N ARG A 107 -7.90 -4.33 -2.72
CA ARG A 107 -6.48 -4.42 -3.07
C ARG A 107 -5.75 -5.46 -2.21
N GLU A 108 -5.90 -5.39 -0.89
CA GLU A 108 -5.24 -6.33 0.03
C GLU A 108 -5.72 -7.77 -0.20
N VAL A 109 -7.02 -7.96 -0.43
CA VAL A 109 -7.61 -9.29 -0.73
C VAL A 109 -7.07 -9.82 -2.05
N PHE A 110 -7.02 -8.98 -3.08
CA PHE A 110 -6.47 -9.34 -4.40
C PHE A 110 -5.00 -9.73 -4.31
N GLU A 111 -4.16 -8.91 -3.67
CA GLU A 111 -2.74 -9.22 -3.46
C GLU A 111 -2.58 -10.52 -2.66
N THR A 112 -3.29 -10.68 -1.54
CA THR A 112 -3.24 -11.90 -0.72
C THR A 112 -3.61 -13.14 -1.52
N VAL A 113 -4.70 -13.10 -2.29
CA VAL A 113 -5.13 -14.21 -3.12
C VAL A 113 -4.06 -14.58 -4.15
N LEU A 114 -3.48 -13.61 -4.85
CA LEU A 114 -2.44 -13.87 -5.85
C LEU A 114 -1.17 -14.46 -5.21
N PHE A 115 -0.73 -13.94 -4.07
CA PHE A 115 0.42 -14.47 -3.35
C PHE A 115 0.19 -15.91 -2.88
N TYR A 116 -0.98 -16.21 -2.31
CA TYR A 116 -1.31 -17.56 -1.87
C TYR A 116 -1.48 -18.53 -3.03
N ALA A 117 -2.07 -18.09 -4.14
CA ALA A 117 -2.16 -18.89 -5.36
C ALA A 117 -0.77 -19.21 -5.94
N ALA A 118 0.17 -18.26 -5.92
CA ALA A 118 1.53 -18.45 -6.40
C ALA A 118 2.38 -19.34 -5.46
N LEU A 119 2.11 -19.30 -4.15
CA LEU A 119 2.79 -20.12 -3.15
C LEU A 119 2.22 -21.54 -3.05
N TRP A 120 1.03 -21.79 -3.59
CA TRP A 120 0.39 -23.09 -3.51
C TRP A 120 1.13 -24.13 -4.37
N THR A 121 1.66 -25.18 -3.74
CA THR A 121 2.33 -26.30 -4.42
C THR A 121 1.77 -27.63 -3.93
N GLU A 122 1.97 -28.70 -4.71
CA GLU A 122 1.60 -30.04 -4.25
C GLU A 122 2.33 -30.37 -2.93
N GLY A 123 1.57 -30.80 -1.93
CA GLY A 123 2.08 -31.18 -0.61
C GLY A 123 2.24 -30.07 0.44
N ASN A 124 2.04 -28.78 0.09
CA ASN A 124 2.23 -27.67 1.04
C ASN A 124 0.93 -27.02 1.57
N GLY A 125 -0.24 -27.52 1.15
CA GLY A 125 -1.52 -26.88 1.45
C GLY A 125 -1.80 -26.70 2.96
N TRP A 126 -1.49 -27.71 3.79
CA TRP A 126 -1.69 -27.61 5.23
C TRP A 126 -0.76 -26.59 5.91
N PRO A 127 0.58 -26.62 5.70
CA PRO A 127 1.47 -25.56 6.16
C PRO A 127 1.04 -24.15 5.71
N LEU A 128 0.60 -24.00 4.46
CA LEU A 128 0.19 -22.72 3.89
C LEU A 128 -1.08 -22.18 4.58
N LEU A 129 -2.08 -23.03 4.80
CA LEU A 129 -3.30 -22.66 5.53
C LEU A 129 -3.03 -22.37 7.02
N ALA A 130 -2.13 -23.10 7.66
CA ALA A 130 -1.70 -22.83 9.03
C ALA A 130 -0.98 -21.47 9.15
N GLY A 131 -0.16 -21.12 8.16
CA GLY A 131 0.47 -19.81 8.05
C GLY A 131 -0.56 -18.68 7.90
N LEU A 132 -1.56 -18.87 7.04
CA LEU A 132 -2.69 -17.94 6.89
C LEU A 132 -3.43 -17.71 8.20
N GLY A 133 -3.83 -18.79 8.88
CA GLY A 133 -4.54 -18.73 10.15
C GLY A 133 -3.73 -17.99 11.23
N THR A 134 -2.44 -18.28 11.30
CA THR A 134 -1.52 -17.63 12.25
C THR A 134 -1.38 -16.13 11.94
N GLY A 135 -1.19 -15.77 10.68
CA GLY A 135 -1.14 -14.38 10.22
C GLY A 135 -2.43 -13.61 10.54
N MET A 136 -3.59 -14.21 10.26
CA MET A 136 -4.90 -13.65 10.63
C MET A 136 -5.02 -13.42 12.14
N GLY A 137 -4.57 -14.39 12.96
CA GLY A 137 -4.56 -14.26 14.41
C GLY A 137 -3.69 -13.10 14.91
N ILE A 138 -2.48 -12.97 14.39
CA ILE A 138 -1.56 -11.85 14.70
C ILE A 138 -2.18 -10.52 14.29
N LEU A 139 -2.72 -10.42 13.07
CA LEU A 139 -3.36 -9.20 12.58
C LEU A 139 -4.60 -8.83 13.40
N ALA A 140 -5.41 -9.80 13.81
CA ALA A 140 -6.57 -9.57 14.67
C ALA A 140 -6.15 -9.04 16.05
N LEU A 141 -5.08 -9.61 16.64
CA LEU A 141 -4.49 -9.13 17.89
C LEU A 141 -3.98 -7.69 17.74
N LEU A 142 -3.21 -7.41 16.69
CA LEU A 142 -2.70 -6.07 16.40
C LEU A 142 -3.83 -5.06 16.19
N ALA A 143 -4.86 -5.43 15.42
CA ALA A 143 -6.04 -4.61 15.22
C ALA A 143 -6.76 -4.32 16.55
N ALA A 144 -6.93 -5.33 17.41
CA ALA A 144 -7.54 -5.16 18.74
C ALA A 144 -6.72 -4.22 19.64
N VAL A 145 -5.39 -4.38 19.68
CA VAL A 145 -4.47 -3.51 20.42
C VAL A 145 -4.55 -2.08 19.89
N LEU A 146 -4.50 -1.89 18.56
CA LEU A 146 -4.60 -0.58 17.93
C LEU A 146 -5.95 0.08 18.22
N LEU A 147 -7.07 -0.66 18.13
CA LEU A 147 -8.41 -0.14 18.40
C LEU A 147 -8.62 0.21 19.87
N ARG A 148 -8.01 -0.52 20.81
CA ARG A 148 -8.02 -0.21 22.25
C ARG A 148 -7.12 1.00 22.57
N THR A 149 -5.98 1.12 21.91
CA THR A 149 -4.97 2.18 22.14
C THR A 149 -5.23 3.45 21.29
N SER A 150 -6.27 3.44 20.46
CA SER A 150 -6.61 4.52 19.50
C SER A 150 -6.76 5.90 20.11
N ALA A 151 -7.11 6.01 21.40
CA ALA A 151 -7.15 7.29 22.11
C ALA A 151 -5.77 7.96 22.17
N ARG A 152 -4.68 7.18 22.31
CA ARG A 152 -3.30 7.68 22.50
C ARG A 152 -2.41 7.61 21.27
N LEU A 153 -2.87 7.06 20.14
CA LEU A 153 -2.03 6.95 18.94
C LEU A 153 -1.70 8.34 18.34
N PRO A 154 -0.41 8.74 18.30
CA PRO A 154 0.02 9.94 17.63
C PRO A 154 -0.09 9.72 16.11
N ILE A 155 -1.22 10.15 15.55
CA ILE A 155 -1.58 9.95 14.13
C ILE A 155 -0.44 10.39 13.21
N GLY A 156 0.23 11.51 13.52
CA GLY A 156 1.39 11.99 12.75
C GLY A 156 2.54 10.97 12.68
N GLN A 157 2.91 10.33 13.79
CA GLN A 157 3.99 9.33 13.80
C GLN A 157 3.61 8.07 13.02
N PHE A 158 2.34 7.64 13.12
CA PHE A 158 1.83 6.52 12.33
C PHE A 158 1.94 6.80 10.83
N PHE A 159 1.44 7.96 10.38
CA PHE A 159 1.54 8.33 8.96
C PHE A 159 2.98 8.50 8.50
N ALA A 160 3.87 9.02 9.34
CA ALA A 160 5.30 9.14 9.04
C ALA A 160 5.94 7.75 8.85
N ALA A 161 5.74 6.83 9.80
CA ALA A 161 6.25 5.47 9.72
C ALA A 161 5.69 4.72 8.50
N SER A 162 4.38 4.80 8.26
CA SER A 162 3.76 4.19 7.09
C SER A 162 4.26 4.81 5.77
N SER A 163 4.47 6.13 5.71
CA SER A 163 5.01 6.79 4.51
C SER A 163 6.43 6.33 4.19
N LEU A 164 7.26 6.07 5.20
CA LEU A 164 8.60 5.54 5.03
C LEU A 164 8.57 4.10 4.49
N LEU A 165 7.73 3.25 5.06
CA LEU A 165 7.56 1.87 4.58
C LEU A 165 7.09 1.84 3.12
N VAL A 166 6.08 2.64 2.78
CA VAL A 166 5.57 2.76 1.40
C VAL A 166 6.65 3.26 0.44
N ALA A 167 7.49 4.21 0.86
CA ALA A 167 8.59 4.71 0.05
C ALA A 167 9.68 3.64 -0.20
N ILE A 168 10.02 2.86 0.83
CA ILE A 168 10.95 1.72 0.69
C ILE A 168 10.38 0.70 -0.31
N LEU A 169 9.12 0.33 -0.18
CA LEU A 169 8.47 -0.60 -1.10
C LEU A 169 8.47 -0.09 -2.55
N ALA A 170 8.28 1.21 -2.76
CA ALA A 170 8.36 1.79 -4.09
C ALA A 170 9.76 1.64 -4.73
N VAL A 171 10.84 1.80 -3.94
CA VAL A 171 12.21 1.55 -4.40
C VAL A 171 12.40 0.07 -4.76
N VAL A 172 11.91 -0.85 -3.91
CA VAL A 172 11.99 -2.30 -4.16
C VAL A 172 11.24 -2.68 -5.46
N LEU A 173 10.02 -2.17 -5.64
CA LEU A 173 9.19 -2.47 -6.81
C LEU A 173 9.76 -1.88 -8.11
N ALA A 174 10.45 -0.74 -8.05
CA ALA A 174 11.13 -0.19 -9.22
C ALA A 174 12.22 -1.14 -9.74
N GLY A 175 12.98 -1.77 -8.84
CA GLY A 175 13.97 -2.78 -9.19
C GLY A 175 13.34 -4.03 -9.79
N LYS A 176 12.30 -4.57 -9.14
CA LYS A 176 11.53 -5.72 -9.65
C LYS A 176 10.89 -5.46 -11.01
N GLY A 177 10.38 -4.25 -11.23
CA GLY A 177 9.73 -3.90 -12.48
C GLY A 177 10.67 -3.84 -13.66
N ILE A 178 11.84 -3.21 -13.49
CA ILE A 178 12.87 -3.24 -14.54
C ILE A 178 13.39 -4.67 -14.77
N ALA A 179 13.57 -5.46 -13.71
CA ALA A 179 13.98 -6.86 -13.84
C ALA A 179 12.94 -7.71 -14.61
N GLY A 180 11.65 -7.57 -14.31
CA GLY A 180 10.58 -8.28 -15.05
C GLY A 180 10.51 -7.87 -16.53
N LEU A 181 10.78 -6.60 -16.85
CA LEU A 181 10.90 -6.15 -18.25
C LEU A 181 12.15 -6.70 -18.95
N GLN A 182 13.24 -6.94 -18.22
CA GLN A 182 14.45 -7.60 -18.73
C GLN A 182 14.21 -9.09 -18.98
N GLU A 183 13.55 -9.78 -18.05
CA GLU A 183 13.16 -11.20 -18.18
C GLU A 183 12.26 -11.40 -19.40
N ALA A 184 11.29 -10.50 -19.60
CA ALA A 184 10.41 -10.50 -20.78
C ALA A 184 11.09 -10.09 -22.11
N GLY A 185 12.40 -9.78 -22.09
CA GLY A 185 13.17 -9.43 -23.29
C GLY A 185 12.91 -8.02 -23.86
N LEU A 186 12.22 -7.14 -23.14
CA LEU A 186 11.97 -5.76 -23.59
C LEU A 186 13.13 -4.81 -23.31
N LEU A 187 13.94 -5.10 -22.28
CA LEU A 187 15.07 -4.28 -21.88
C LEU A 187 16.37 -5.05 -22.00
N HIS A 188 17.39 -4.38 -22.54
CA HIS A 188 18.75 -4.92 -22.56
C HIS A 188 19.30 -5.00 -21.13
N THR A 189 20.05 -6.07 -20.86
CA THR A 189 20.71 -6.31 -19.58
C THR A 189 22.17 -5.91 -19.68
N SER A 190 22.63 -5.04 -18.77
CA SER A 190 24.06 -4.72 -18.61
C SER A 190 24.51 -5.21 -17.24
N PRO A 191 25.06 -6.43 -17.14
CA PRO A 191 25.33 -7.07 -15.86
C PRO A 191 26.40 -6.35 -15.05
N ILE A 192 26.28 -6.44 -13.72
CA ILE A 192 27.29 -5.97 -12.78
C ILE A 192 27.51 -7.03 -11.69
N ALA A 193 28.75 -7.15 -11.20
CA ALA A 193 29.15 -8.16 -10.22
C ALA A 193 28.67 -7.80 -8.79
N ILE A 194 27.36 -7.86 -8.57
CA ILE A 194 26.73 -7.72 -7.25
C ILE A 194 25.82 -8.93 -6.97
N PRO A 195 25.56 -9.27 -5.70
CA PRO A 195 24.62 -10.33 -5.37
C PRO A 195 23.18 -9.93 -5.74
N ARG A 196 22.40 -10.91 -6.21
CA ARG A 196 20.95 -10.78 -6.38
C ARG A 196 20.27 -10.90 -5.01
N ILE A 197 19.43 -9.94 -4.66
CA ILE A 197 18.65 -9.93 -3.42
C ILE A 197 17.19 -9.62 -3.77
N ASP A 198 16.39 -10.66 -4.01
CA ASP A 198 14.98 -10.55 -4.45
C ASP A 198 14.10 -9.77 -3.47
N LEU A 199 14.37 -9.87 -2.17
CA LEU A 199 13.64 -9.16 -1.12
C LEU A 199 13.75 -7.64 -1.27
N LEU A 200 14.94 -7.15 -1.65
CA LEU A 200 15.21 -5.73 -1.83
C LEU A 200 15.01 -5.26 -3.28
N GLY A 201 14.62 -6.16 -4.18
CA GLY A 201 14.52 -5.88 -5.60
C GLY A 201 15.87 -5.54 -6.23
N ILE A 202 16.98 -6.02 -5.63
CA ILE A 202 18.33 -5.79 -6.14
C ILE A 202 18.65 -6.91 -7.11
N TYR A 203 18.71 -6.55 -8.39
CA TYR A 203 19.10 -7.44 -9.48
C TYR A 203 20.44 -6.96 -10.06
N PRO A 204 21.31 -7.88 -10.53
CA PRO A 204 22.67 -7.57 -10.97
C PRO A 204 22.70 -6.89 -12.34
N SER A 205 22.06 -5.73 -12.49
CA SER A 205 22.08 -4.93 -13.71
C SER A 205 22.17 -3.42 -13.42
N TRP A 206 22.80 -2.67 -14.33
CA TRP A 206 22.85 -1.21 -14.22
C TRP A 206 21.48 -0.55 -14.29
N GLN A 207 20.58 -1.10 -15.13
CA GLN A 207 19.25 -0.55 -15.36
C GLN A 207 18.39 -0.63 -14.09
N THR A 208 18.39 -1.78 -13.40
CA THR A 208 17.63 -2.00 -12.17
C THR A 208 18.13 -1.08 -11.05
N LEU A 209 19.44 -1.01 -10.84
CA LEU A 209 20.03 -0.14 -9.83
C LEU A 209 19.77 1.35 -10.12
N SER A 210 19.88 1.76 -11.38
CA SER A 210 19.61 3.15 -11.78
C SER A 210 18.16 3.55 -11.52
N ALA A 211 17.20 2.65 -11.80
CA ALA A 211 15.80 2.88 -11.50
C ALA A 211 15.52 2.98 -9.99
N GLN A 212 16.08 2.06 -9.19
CA GLN A 212 15.98 2.12 -7.73
C GLN A 212 16.60 3.40 -7.16
N PHE A 213 17.77 3.80 -7.67
CA PHE A 213 18.44 5.03 -7.26
C PHE A 213 17.64 6.27 -7.63
N ALA A 214 17.11 6.36 -8.85
CA ALA A 214 16.27 7.48 -9.28
C ALA A 214 15.04 7.64 -8.36
N VAL A 215 14.36 6.53 -8.05
CA VAL A 215 13.21 6.51 -7.15
C VAL A 215 13.61 6.93 -5.72
N LEU A 216 14.75 6.44 -5.23
CA LEU A 216 15.28 6.82 -3.92
C LEU A 216 15.57 8.33 -3.84
N VAL A 217 16.19 8.91 -4.88
CA VAL A 217 16.46 10.35 -4.96
C VAL A 217 15.16 11.14 -4.93
N ILE A 218 14.13 10.73 -5.68
CA ILE A 218 12.81 11.37 -5.66
C ILE A 218 12.23 11.37 -4.25
N VAL A 219 12.27 10.23 -3.54
CA VAL A 219 11.80 10.11 -2.15
C VAL A 219 12.55 11.07 -1.23
N VAL A 220 13.88 11.07 -1.27
CA VAL A 220 14.72 11.91 -0.39
C VAL A 220 14.47 13.39 -0.65
N VAL A 221 14.40 13.81 -1.92
CA VAL A 221 14.10 15.20 -2.29
C VAL A 221 12.69 15.58 -1.84
N ALA A 222 11.68 14.75 -2.09
CA ALA A 222 10.30 15.02 -1.70
C ALA A 222 10.15 15.15 -0.18
N PHE A 223 10.81 14.30 0.60
CA PHE A 223 10.76 14.32 2.07
C PHE A 223 11.51 15.54 2.63
N THR A 224 12.68 15.88 2.07
CA THR A 224 13.49 17.03 2.52
C THR A 224 12.83 18.38 2.22
N ILE A 225 12.19 18.54 1.06
CA ILE A 225 11.41 19.76 0.72
C ILE A 225 10.21 19.92 1.67
N ASN A 226 9.53 18.81 2.02
CA ASN A 226 8.40 18.82 2.94
C ASN A 226 8.79 19.24 4.37
N LEU A 227 9.94 18.77 4.84
CA LEU A 227 10.50 19.14 6.14
C LEU A 227 10.81 20.65 6.22
N ARG A 228 11.33 21.25 5.15
CA ARG A 228 11.67 22.68 5.09
C ARG A 228 10.43 23.57 5.08
N SER A 229 9.43 23.23 4.28
CA SER A 229 8.17 23.99 4.19
C SER A 229 7.40 24.03 5.52
N SER A 230 7.50 22.94 6.29
CA SER A 230 6.88 22.83 7.61
C SER A 230 7.59 23.69 8.68
N ARG A 231 8.92 23.82 8.62
CA ARG A 231 9.69 24.71 9.52
C ARG A 231 9.44 26.19 9.27
N GLN A 232 9.31 26.61 8.01
CA GLN A 232 9.04 28.02 7.66
C GLN A 232 7.67 28.49 8.15
N THR A 233 6.65 27.63 8.09
CA THR A 233 5.30 27.99 8.58
C THR A 233 5.27 28.14 10.11
N ALA A 234 6.07 27.34 10.83
CA ALA A 234 6.17 27.42 12.29
C ALA A 234 6.91 28.67 12.78
N MET A 235 7.86 29.21 11.99
CA MET A 235 8.56 30.45 12.31
C MET A 235 7.71 31.71 12.02
N GLN A 236 6.67 31.62 11.19
CA GLN A 236 5.75 32.75 10.92
C GLN A 236 4.58 32.85 11.92
N GLN A 237 4.41 31.88 12.82
CA GLN A 237 3.34 31.85 13.83
C GLN A 237 3.81 32.17 15.25
N ASN A 238 5.10 32.45 15.44
CA ASN A 238 5.69 33.04 16.65
C ASN A 238 6.06 34.50 16.37
#